data_AF-A0A147HUB1-F1
#
_entry.id   AF-A0A147HUB1-F1
#
_cell.length_a   1.000
_cell.length_b   1.000
_cell.length_c   1.000
_cell.angle_alpha   90.00
_cell.angle_beta   90.00
_cell.angle_gamma   90.00
#
_symmetry.space_group_name_H-M   'P 1'
#
loop_
_entity.id
_entity.type
_entity.pdbx_description
1 polymer ?
#
loop_
_entity_poly.entity_id
_entity_poly.type
_entity_poly.pdbx_seq_one_letter_code
_entity_poly.pdbx_strand_id
1 'polypeptide(L)'
;FWSLGNETGIGSSFEAAAKWVRGRDNTRLISFLGHSMSGWRHPTNAYVDIFAPMYDDVEKLVDYAERPEFTQPLILCEYAHAMGNSLGNFQDYWDVIHAHKKLQGGFVWDWVDQTIIRKDAQGREYWAQGRDFVPDGDDSPVGDGVIRSDRTPDPEYHELAKVYAPIAFERAGDRYVVVNRHDHIDLSRFTLDYAVMEDGREVATGKVAMPAVAAGMRAPLNLTLPA
;
A
#
# COMPACT_ATOMS: atom_id res chain seq x y z
N PHE A 1 -0.75 -9.47 -12.31
CA PHE A 1 -1.86 -10.45 -12.45
C PHE A 1 -2.83 -9.92 -13.50
N TRP A 2 -3.68 -10.77 -14.08
CA TRP A 2 -4.83 -10.31 -14.88
C TRP A 2 -5.97 -9.94 -13.94
N SER A 3 -6.50 -8.72 -14.04
CA SER A 3 -7.77 -8.36 -13.38
C SER A 3 -8.92 -8.52 -14.37
N LEU A 4 -10.02 -9.16 -13.96
CA LEU A 4 -11.18 -9.35 -14.84
C LEU A 4 -12.10 -8.13 -14.94
N GLY A 5 -11.95 -7.14 -14.05
CA GLY A 5 -12.77 -5.94 -14.00
C GLY A 5 -12.85 -5.34 -12.59
N ASN A 6 -13.81 -4.43 -12.38
CA ASN A 6 -14.11 -3.82 -11.09
C ASN A 6 -15.63 -3.79 -10.86
N GLU A 7 -16.08 -4.00 -9.62
CA GLU A 7 -17.47 -3.75 -9.12
C GLU A 7 -18.65 -4.08 -10.07
N THR A 8 -18.57 -5.20 -10.79
CA THR A 8 -19.53 -5.56 -11.86
C THR A 8 -20.40 -6.77 -11.54
N GLY A 9 -20.37 -7.20 -10.29
CA GLY A 9 -20.95 -8.47 -9.85
C GLY A 9 -20.10 -9.68 -10.25
N ILE A 10 -20.48 -10.83 -9.72
CA ILE A 10 -19.95 -12.13 -10.13
C ILE A 10 -20.99 -12.85 -10.99
N GLY A 11 -20.55 -13.68 -11.92
CA GLY A 11 -21.46 -14.47 -12.75
C GLY A 11 -20.77 -15.30 -13.82
N SER A 12 -21.57 -16.05 -14.58
CA SER A 12 -21.10 -16.98 -15.61
C SER A 12 -20.23 -16.33 -16.69
N SER A 13 -20.46 -15.03 -16.98
CA SER A 13 -19.63 -14.27 -17.92
C SER A 13 -18.18 -14.15 -17.45
N PHE A 14 -17.96 -13.85 -16.16
CA PHE A 14 -16.62 -13.72 -15.58
C PHE A 14 -15.95 -15.08 -15.37
N GLU A 15 -16.72 -16.12 -15.04
CA GLU A 15 -16.20 -17.48 -15.01
C GLU A 15 -15.70 -17.93 -16.41
N ALA A 16 -16.49 -17.65 -17.46
CA ALA A 16 -16.08 -17.92 -18.84
C ALA A 16 -14.85 -17.11 -19.25
N ALA A 17 -14.77 -15.84 -18.86
CA ALA A 17 -13.61 -14.99 -19.10
C ALA A 17 -12.36 -15.53 -18.40
N ALA A 18 -12.45 -15.91 -17.12
CA ALA A 18 -11.36 -16.51 -16.38
C ALA A 18 -10.88 -17.81 -17.04
N LYS A 19 -11.81 -18.69 -17.45
CA LYS A 19 -11.49 -19.92 -18.18
C LYS A 19 -10.76 -19.64 -19.49
N TRP A 20 -11.19 -18.62 -20.24
CA TRP A 20 -10.53 -18.22 -21.47
C TRP A 20 -9.11 -17.69 -21.22
N VAL A 21 -8.93 -16.81 -20.22
CA VAL A 21 -7.61 -16.29 -19.83
C VAL A 21 -6.67 -17.43 -19.48
N ARG A 22 -7.09 -18.38 -18.64
CA ARG A 22 -6.27 -19.55 -18.27
C ARG A 22 -5.91 -20.43 -19.45
N GLY A 23 -6.84 -20.61 -20.40
CA GLY A 23 -6.58 -21.35 -21.64
C GLY A 23 -5.58 -20.66 -22.58
N ARG A 24 -5.40 -19.34 -22.42
CA ARG A 24 -4.55 -18.51 -23.30
C ARG A 24 -3.18 -18.17 -22.70
N ASP A 25 -3.12 -17.98 -21.39
CA ASP A 25 -1.92 -17.60 -20.62
C ASP A 25 -1.95 -18.28 -19.25
N ASN A 26 -1.10 -19.30 -19.06
CA ASN A 26 -0.94 -20.00 -17.78
C ASN A 26 0.26 -19.49 -16.95
N THR A 27 0.88 -18.37 -17.36
CA THR A 27 2.08 -17.81 -16.71
C THR A 27 1.75 -16.72 -15.69
N ARG A 28 0.48 -16.30 -15.60
CA ARG A 28 0.02 -15.21 -14.73
C ARG A 28 -1.19 -15.63 -13.90
N LEU A 29 -1.26 -15.15 -12.67
CA LEU A 29 -2.45 -15.29 -11.82
C LEU A 29 -3.58 -14.37 -12.28
N ILE A 30 -4.81 -14.74 -11.94
CA ILE A 30 -6.05 -13.99 -12.15
C ILE A 30 -6.56 -13.47 -10.80
N SER A 31 -6.97 -12.20 -10.76
CA SER A 31 -7.62 -11.56 -9.61
C SER A 31 -8.95 -10.95 -10.05
N PHE A 32 -9.98 -11.06 -9.22
CA PHE A 32 -11.25 -10.35 -9.39
C PHE A 32 -12.10 -10.54 -8.14
N LEU A 33 -12.49 -9.44 -7.50
CA LEU A 33 -13.49 -9.47 -6.43
C LEU A 33 -14.90 -9.54 -7.00
N GLY A 34 -15.19 -8.71 -8.00
CA GLY A 34 -16.51 -8.54 -8.60
C GLY A 34 -17.55 -7.87 -7.70
N HIS A 35 -17.21 -7.58 -6.46
CA HIS A 35 -18.06 -6.88 -5.50
C HIS A 35 -17.37 -5.58 -5.07
N SER A 36 -18.13 -4.68 -4.46
CA SER A 36 -17.58 -3.61 -3.61
C SER A 36 -17.28 -4.17 -2.20
N MET A 37 -17.31 -3.31 -1.18
CA MET A 37 -17.24 -3.73 0.23
C MET A 37 -18.24 -4.84 0.54
N SER A 38 -17.74 -5.91 1.17
CA SER A 38 -18.51 -7.16 1.35
C SER A 38 -19.04 -7.39 2.78
N GLY A 39 -18.97 -6.38 3.65
CA GLY A 39 -19.27 -6.49 5.08
C GLY A 39 -18.35 -7.51 5.77
N TRP A 40 -18.80 -8.15 6.86
CA TRP A 40 -18.02 -9.18 7.56
C TRP A 40 -18.09 -10.57 6.89
N ARG A 41 -17.78 -10.62 5.60
CA ARG A 41 -17.75 -11.84 4.78
C ARG A 41 -16.50 -11.87 3.91
N HIS A 42 -16.05 -13.08 3.60
CA HIS A 42 -14.95 -13.34 2.67
C HIS A 42 -15.49 -14.06 1.43
N PRO A 43 -16.09 -13.35 0.46
CA PRO A 43 -16.71 -13.95 -0.72
C PRO A 43 -15.66 -14.41 -1.74
N THR A 44 -14.82 -15.35 -1.35
CA THR A 44 -13.86 -16.01 -2.25
C THR A 44 -14.60 -16.68 -3.40
N ASN A 45 -14.03 -16.62 -4.61
CA ASN A 45 -14.55 -17.36 -5.76
C ASN A 45 -13.46 -18.25 -6.36
N ALA A 46 -13.86 -19.40 -6.90
CA ALA A 46 -12.94 -20.47 -7.29
C ALA A 46 -12.30 -20.28 -8.68
N TYR A 47 -12.79 -19.35 -9.50
CA TYR A 47 -12.26 -19.15 -10.85
C TYR A 47 -11.10 -18.13 -10.89
N VAL A 48 -10.78 -17.46 -9.78
CA VAL A 48 -9.60 -16.60 -9.61
C VAL A 48 -8.57 -17.20 -8.64
N ASP A 49 -7.35 -16.69 -8.68
CA ASP A 49 -6.22 -17.20 -7.88
C ASP A 49 -5.99 -16.42 -6.58
N ILE A 50 -6.43 -15.17 -6.53
CA ILE A 50 -6.18 -14.23 -5.43
C ILE A 50 -7.53 -13.78 -4.87
N PHE A 51 -7.69 -13.83 -3.56
CA PHE A 51 -8.79 -13.13 -2.91
C PHE A 51 -8.38 -11.66 -2.74
N ALA A 52 -9.12 -10.76 -3.37
CA ALA A 52 -8.73 -9.36 -3.44
C ALA A 52 -9.83 -8.44 -2.90
N PRO A 53 -10.08 -8.41 -1.59
CA PRO A 53 -11.11 -7.56 -1.02
C PRO A 53 -10.80 -6.06 -1.20
N MET A 54 -11.85 -5.24 -1.18
CA MET A 54 -11.78 -3.78 -1.14
C MET A 54 -12.09 -3.32 0.28
N TYR A 55 -11.21 -2.52 0.87
CA TYR A 55 -11.41 -1.83 2.15
C TYR A 55 -11.74 -2.75 3.34
N ASP A 56 -11.22 -3.97 3.32
CA ASP A 56 -11.23 -4.85 4.49
C ASP A 56 -10.29 -4.28 5.56
N ASP A 57 -10.78 -4.12 6.79
CA ASP A 57 -9.98 -3.61 7.91
C ASP A 57 -8.99 -4.65 8.47
N VAL A 58 -8.13 -4.18 9.37
CA VAL A 58 -7.08 -5.00 9.99
C VAL A 58 -7.65 -6.25 10.68
N GLU A 59 -8.77 -6.13 11.39
CA GLU A 59 -9.42 -7.26 12.07
C GLU A 59 -9.89 -8.31 11.06
N LYS A 60 -10.40 -7.86 9.90
CA LYS A 60 -10.89 -8.75 8.86
C LYS A 60 -9.76 -9.50 8.16
N LEU A 61 -8.64 -8.82 7.97
CA LEU A 61 -7.42 -9.44 7.43
C LEU A 61 -6.91 -10.55 8.35
N VAL A 62 -6.91 -10.32 9.67
CA VAL A 62 -6.53 -11.33 10.65
C VAL A 62 -7.49 -12.53 10.60
N ASP A 63 -8.82 -12.29 10.62
CA ASP A 63 -9.82 -13.38 10.51
C ASP A 63 -9.60 -14.24 9.26
N TYR A 64 -9.37 -13.62 8.10
CA TYR A 64 -9.08 -14.35 6.86
C TYR A 64 -7.76 -15.15 6.97
N ALA A 65 -6.72 -14.52 7.51
CA ALA A 65 -5.38 -15.12 7.59
C ALA A 65 -5.33 -16.36 8.49
N GLU A 66 -6.06 -16.35 9.61
CA GLU A 66 -6.03 -17.42 10.62
C GLU A 66 -6.91 -18.62 10.26
N ARG A 67 -7.91 -18.43 9.37
CA ARG A 67 -8.86 -19.48 8.98
C ARG A 67 -8.30 -20.42 7.89
N PRO A 68 -8.18 -21.74 8.14
CA PRO A 68 -7.53 -22.67 7.22
C PRO A 68 -8.34 -22.99 5.95
N GLU A 69 -9.66 -22.78 5.96
CA GLU A 69 -10.53 -22.99 4.80
C GLU A 69 -10.26 -21.99 3.67
N PHE A 70 -9.68 -20.83 3.99
CA PHE A 70 -9.27 -19.84 2.98
C PHE A 70 -7.83 -20.11 2.53
N THR A 71 -7.70 -20.56 1.29
CA THR A 71 -6.41 -21.02 0.73
C THR A 71 -5.76 -20.02 -0.22
N GLN A 72 -6.52 -19.08 -0.78
CA GLN A 72 -6.00 -18.05 -1.68
C GLN A 72 -5.17 -17.02 -0.89
N PRO A 73 -4.06 -16.50 -1.45
CA PRO A 73 -3.44 -15.31 -0.90
C PRO A 73 -4.41 -14.12 -0.94
N LEU A 74 -4.29 -13.24 0.04
CA LEU A 74 -5.05 -11.99 0.10
C LEU A 74 -4.16 -10.82 -0.34
N ILE A 75 -4.62 -10.10 -1.36
CA ILE A 75 -4.04 -8.82 -1.79
C ILE A 75 -5.18 -7.83 -1.95
N LEU A 76 -5.26 -6.82 -1.09
CA LEU A 76 -6.34 -5.82 -1.17
C LEU A 76 -6.29 -5.12 -2.53
N CYS A 77 -7.34 -5.22 -3.35
CA CYS A 77 -7.34 -4.51 -4.63
C CYS A 77 -7.52 -3.00 -4.45
N GLU A 78 -8.15 -2.59 -3.34
CA GLU A 78 -8.22 -1.22 -2.87
C GLU A 78 -8.19 -1.23 -1.33
N TYR A 79 -7.38 -0.36 -0.73
CA TYR A 79 -7.38 -0.09 0.72
C TYR A 79 -6.85 1.30 1.00
N ALA A 80 -6.97 1.75 2.26
CA ALA A 80 -6.43 3.03 2.73
C ALA A 80 -6.81 4.20 1.80
N HIS A 81 -8.12 4.49 1.71
CA HIS A 81 -8.65 5.55 0.85
C HIS A 81 -8.01 6.91 1.19
N ALA A 82 -7.25 7.50 0.28
CA ALA A 82 -6.39 8.66 0.51
C ALA A 82 -7.08 10.02 0.26
N MET A 83 -8.41 10.05 0.28
CA MET A 83 -9.19 11.27 0.08
C MET A 83 -8.89 12.36 1.11
N GLY A 84 -8.34 13.47 0.63
CA GLY A 84 -7.99 14.62 1.46
C GLY A 84 -7.00 14.25 2.57
N ASN A 85 -7.24 14.72 3.80
CA ASN A 85 -6.37 14.37 4.92
C ASN A 85 -6.76 12.99 5.49
N SER A 86 -6.06 11.94 5.03
CA SER A 86 -6.42 10.55 5.30
C SER A 86 -5.19 9.68 5.63
N LEU A 87 -5.22 8.40 5.23
CA LEU A 87 -4.18 7.38 5.42
C LEU A 87 -3.84 7.09 6.89
N GLY A 88 -4.79 7.34 7.79
CA GLY A 88 -4.68 6.92 9.20
C GLY A 88 -4.50 5.40 9.33
N ASN A 89 -3.88 4.96 10.42
CA ASN A 89 -3.60 3.54 10.76
C ASN A 89 -2.86 2.69 9.70
N PHE A 90 -2.21 3.32 8.72
CA PHE A 90 -1.51 2.63 7.65
C PHE A 90 -0.43 1.64 8.14
N GLN A 91 0.28 2.00 9.21
CA GLN A 91 1.26 1.11 9.86
C GLN A 91 0.61 -0.17 10.39
N ASP A 92 -0.59 -0.11 10.94
CA ASP A 92 -1.28 -1.27 11.55
C ASP A 92 -1.63 -2.33 10.51
N TYR A 93 -2.02 -1.92 9.30
CA TYR A 93 -2.19 -2.82 8.17
C TYR A 93 -0.90 -3.60 7.87
N TRP A 94 0.23 -2.89 7.79
CA TRP A 94 1.51 -3.51 7.42
C TRP A 94 2.11 -4.37 8.52
N ASP A 95 1.86 -4.05 9.77
CA ASP A 95 2.24 -4.90 10.90
C ASP A 95 1.54 -6.26 10.80
N VAL A 96 0.24 -6.28 10.50
CA VAL A 96 -0.51 -7.52 10.27
C VAL A 96 -0.13 -8.21 8.97
N ILE A 97 0.05 -7.48 7.86
CA ILE A 97 0.51 -8.06 6.58
C ILE A 97 1.85 -8.78 6.76
N HIS A 98 2.80 -8.19 7.49
CA HIS A 98 4.09 -8.82 7.75
C HIS A 98 4.02 -10.01 8.72
N ALA A 99 3.03 -10.05 9.62
CA ALA A 99 2.85 -11.14 10.57
C ALA A 99 2.25 -12.41 9.94
N HIS A 100 1.50 -12.29 8.84
CA HIS A 100 0.76 -13.41 8.25
C HIS A 100 1.15 -13.66 6.79
N LYS A 101 1.76 -14.83 6.49
CA LYS A 101 2.17 -15.22 5.12
C LYS A 101 1.06 -15.17 4.06
N LYS A 102 -0.20 -15.33 4.46
CA LYS A 102 -1.36 -15.32 3.54
C LYS A 102 -1.67 -13.90 3.05
N LEU A 103 -1.30 -12.88 3.81
CA LEU A 103 -1.52 -11.48 3.49
C LEU A 103 -0.30 -10.97 2.72
N GLN A 104 -0.51 -10.44 1.52
CA GLN A 104 0.57 -10.07 0.61
C GLN A 104 0.49 -8.60 0.16
N GLY A 105 -0.12 -7.74 0.98
CA GLY A 105 -0.20 -6.30 0.75
C GLY A 105 -1.50 -5.85 0.08
N GLY A 106 -1.43 -4.75 -0.64
CA GLY A 106 -2.57 -4.13 -1.28
C GLY A 106 -2.21 -2.92 -2.13
N PHE A 107 -3.22 -2.35 -2.80
CA PHE A 107 -3.10 -1.14 -3.61
C PHE A 107 -3.86 0.01 -2.94
N VAL A 108 -3.14 1.08 -2.57
CA VAL A 108 -3.73 2.30 -1.98
C VAL A 108 -4.64 2.95 -3.02
N TRP A 109 -5.83 3.38 -2.60
CA TRP A 109 -6.75 4.15 -3.44
C TRP A 109 -6.65 5.63 -3.10
N ASP A 110 -6.10 6.51 -3.93
CA ASP A 110 -5.41 6.24 -5.19
C ASP A 110 -4.09 7.03 -5.31
N TRP A 111 -3.55 7.08 -6.53
CA TRP A 111 -2.25 7.73 -6.76
C TRP A 111 -2.35 9.26 -6.85
N VAL A 112 -3.33 9.80 -7.56
CA VAL A 112 -3.32 11.21 -7.98
C VAL A 112 -4.73 11.79 -8.05
N ASP A 113 -4.91 12.96 -7.44
CA ASP A 113 -6.16 13.70 -7.54
C ASP A 113 -6.59 13.93 -8.99
N GLN A 114 -7.88 13.77 -9.24
CA GLN A 114 -8.49 13.93 -10.57
C GLN A 114 -9.20 15.30 -10.68
N THR A 115 -8.54 16.35 -10.18
CA THR A 115 -9.06 17.73 -10.23
C THR A 115 -8.46 18.51 -11.40
N ILE A 116 -9.15 19.57 -11.85
CA ILE A 116 -8.75 20.40 -12.99
C ILE A 116 -8.62 21.87 -12.55
N ILE A 117 -7.55 22.55 -12.96
CA ILE A 117 -7.36 23.98 -12.63
C ILE A 117 -8.47 24.82 -13.29
N ARG A 118 -9.15 25.64 -12.48
CA ARG A 118 -10.03 26.72 -12.93
C ARG A 118 -9.71 28.03 -12.22
N LYS A 119 -10.29 29.11 -12.73
CA LYS A 119 -10.20 30.45 -12.13
C LYS A 119 -11.56 30.90 -11.61
N ASP A 120 -11.57 31.49 -10.42
CA ASP A 120 -12.76 32.11 -9.86
C ASP A 120 -13.05 33.49 -10.49
N ALA A 121 -14.08 34.18 -10.01
CA ALA A 121 -14.47 35.51 -10.50
C ALA A 121 -13.41 36.60 -10.27
N GLN A 122 -12.43 36.35 -9.38
CA GLN A 122 -11.30 37.24 -9.12
C GLN A 122 -10.02 36.81 -9.87
N GLY A 123 -10.09 35.74 -10.67
CA GLY A 123 -8.96 35.21 -11.43
C GLY A 123 -8.00 34.31 -10.64
N ARG A 124 -8.35 33.90 -9.41
CA ARG A 124 -7.53 33.01 -8.58
C ARG A 124 -7.72 31.57 -9.02
N GLU A 125 -6.61 30.82 -9.12
CA GLU A 125 -6.64 29.41 -9.48
C GLU A 125 -7.12 28.54 -8.33
N TYR A 126 -7.90 27.51 -8.64
CA TYR A 126 -8.33 26.48 -7.70
C TYR A 126 -8.47 25.12 -8.42
N TRP A 127 -8.37 24.05 -7.64
CA TRP A 127 -8.61 22.68 -8.08
C TRP A 127 -10.11 22.43 -8.14
N ALA A 128 -10.66 22.39 -9.34
CA ALA A 128 -12.08 22.21 -9.60
C ALA A 128 -12.44 20.74 -9.82
N GLN A 129 -13.65 20.35 -9.44
CA GLN A 129 -14.19 19.01 -9.61
C GLN A 129 -15.72 19.03 -9.77
N GLY A 130 -16.28 17.94 -10.32
CA GLY A 130 -17.73 17.67 -10.35
C GLY A 130 -18.61 18.91 -10.64
N ARG A 131 -19.29 19.39 -9.60
CA ARG A 131 -20.23 20.52 -9.66
C ARG A 131 -19.65 21.87 -10.07
N ASP A 132 -18.33 22.05 -10.00
CA ASP A 132 -17.69 23.24 -10.58
C ASP A 132 -17.92 23.30 -12.10
N PHE A 133 -17.99 22.16 -12.78
CA PHE A 133 -18.19 22.06 -14.22
C PHE A 133 -19.66 21.89 -14.61
N VAL A 134 -20.39 21.08 -13.84
CA VAL A 134 -21.80 20.74 -14.11
C VAL A 134 -22.58 20.98 -12.82
N PRO A 135 -23.26 22.13 -12.65
CA PRO A 135 -23.89 22.50 -11.38
C PRO A 135 -24.83 21.43 -10.78
N ASP A 136 -25.57 20.72 -11.64
CA ASP A 136 -26.48 19.63 -11.25
C ASP A 136 -25.85 18.23 -11.45
N GLY A 137 -24.53 18.18 -11.59
CA GLY A 137 -23.76 16.97 -11.80
C GLY A 137 -23.43 16.23 -10.51
N ASP A 138 -22.68 15.14 -10.69
CA ASP A 138 -22.14 14.30 -9.63
C ASP A 138 -21.29 15.13 -8.64
N ASP A 139 -21.53 14.93 -7.35
CA ASP A 139 -20.77 15.53 -6.24
C ASP A 139 -19.85 14.53 -5.54
N SER A 140 -19.65 13.35 -6.14
CA SER A 140 -18.63 12.40 -5.70
C SER A 140 -17.27 13.08 -5.66
N PRO A 141 -16.52 12.91 -4.56
CA PRO A 141 -15.16 13.40 -4.49
C PRO A 141 -14.29 12.69 -5.53
N VAL A 142 -13.33 13.41 -6.10
CA VAL A 142 -12.35 12.85 -7.04
C VAL A 142 -10.91 13.22 -6.66
N GLY A 143 -10.75 13.82 -5.48
CA GLY A 143 -9.47 14.12 -4.85
C GLY A 143 -9.10 13.02 -3.86
N ASP A 144 -8.85 11.82 -4.40
CA ASP A 144 -8.58 10.60 -3.64
C ASP A 144 -7.10 10.23 -3.63
N GLY A 145 -6.21 11.10 -4.13
CA GLY A 145 -4.82 10.76 -4.39
C GLY A 145 -3.90 11.07 -3.21
N VAL A 146 -2.84 10.27 -3.07
CA VAL A 146 -1.70 10.60 -2.18
C VAL A 146 -0.82 11.74 -2.72
N ILE A 147 -1.05 12.18 -3.96
CA ILE A 147 -0.46 13.38 -4.55
C ILE A 147 -1.53 14.19 -5.29
N ARG A 148 -1.29 15.49 -5.38
CA ARG A 148 -2.17 16.42 -6.10
C ARG A 148 -2.11 16.25 -7.61
N SER A 149 -3.05 16.88 -8.31
CA SER A 149 -3.09 16.96 -9.77
C SER A 149 -1.82 17.52 -10.43
N ASP A 150 -1.02 18.33 -9.74
CA ASP A 150 0.30 18.80 -10.23
C ASP A 150 1.48 17.90 -9.83
N ARG A 151 1.19 16.75 -9.21
CA ARG A 151 2.12 15.74 -8.67
C ARG A 151 2.90 16.21 -7.43
N THR A 152 2.47 17.30 -6.80
CA THR A 152 2.95 17.67 -5.46
C THR A 152 2.48 16.62 -4.44
N PRO A 153 3.39 16.01 -3.66
CA PRO A 153 2.98 15.08 -2.60
C PRO A 153 2.16 15.75 -1.51
N ASP A 154 1.11 15.07 -1.06
CA ASP A 154 0.40 15.43 0.16
C ASP A 154 1.06 14.79 1.40
N PRO A 155 0.78 15.26 2.62
CA PRO A 155 1.49 14.80 3.83
C PRO A 155 1.50 13.28 4.00
N GLU A 156 0.40 12.61 3.70
CA GLU A 156 0.22 11.16 3.79
C GLU A 156 1.11 10.36 2.82
N TYR A 157 1.60 10.95 1.74
CA TYR A 157 2.62 10.33 0.88
C TYR A 157 3.87 9.97 1.68
N HIS A 158 4.25 10.80 2.65
CA HIS A 158 5.44 10.56 3.47
C HIS A 158 5.24 9.40 4.44
N GLU A 159 4.02 9.20 4.95
CA GLU A 159 3.66 8.02 5.76
C GLU A 159 3.71 6.75 4.90
N LEU A 160 3.12 6.79 3.70
CA LEU A 160 3.17 5.70 2.73
C LEU A 160 4.61 5.30 2.42
N ALA A 161 5.47 6.27 2.09
CA ALA A 161 6.87 6.03 1.80
C ALA A 161 7.63 5.44 2.99
N LYS A 162 7.32 5.88 4.23
CA LYS A 162 7.96 5.40 5.44
C LYS A 162 7.56 3.96 5.79
N VAL A 163 6.28 3.61 5.65
CA VAL A 163 5.75 2.27 5.95
C VAL A 163 6.20 1.26 4.90
N TYR A 164 6.24 1.65 3.61
CA TYR A 164 6.73 0.80 2.52
C TYR A 164 8.25 0.64 2.47
N ALA A 165 9.00 1.40 3.29
CA ALA A 165 10.46 1.37 3.27
C ALA A 165 10.99 -0.07 3.47
N PRO A 166 11.78 -0.61 2.52
CA PRO A 166 12.20 -2.02 2.55
C PRO A 166 13.38 -2.26 3.51
N ILE A 167 14.03 -1.20 4.01
CA ILE A 167 15.06 -1.28 5.04
C ILE A 167 14.43 -0.79 6.33
N ALA A 168 14.24 -1.69 7.29
CA ALA A 168 13.67 -1.36 8.59
C ALA A 168 14.72 -1.50 9.70
N PHE A 169 14.56 -0.69 10.75
CA PHE A 169 15.41 -0.72 11.94
C PHE A 169 14.53 -1.02 13.15
N GLU A 170 14.89 -2.06 13.89
CA GLU A 170 14.18 -2.53 15.08
C GLU A 170 15.10 -2.39 16.30
N ARG A 171 14.53 -2.08 17.46
CA ARG A 171 15.28 -2.10 18.73
C ARG A 171 15.21 -3.49 19.34
N ALA A 172 16.35 -4.07 19.67
CA ALA A 172 16.50 -5.35 20.34
C ALA A 172 17.29 -5.16 21.65
N GLY A 173 16.59 -4.80 22.72
CA GLY A 173 17.21 -4.46 24.01
C GLY A 173 18.04 -3.19 23.95
N ASP A 174 19.35 -3.31 24.20
CA ASP A 174 20.35 -2.25 24.14
C ASP A 174 20.95 -2.06 22.73
N ARG A 175 20.53 -2.88 21.75
CA ARG A 175 21.06 -2.88 20.38
C ARG A 175 19.99 -2.56 19.35
N TYR A 176 20.45 -2.26 18.13
CA TYR A 176 19.62 -2.14 16.95
C TYR A 176 19.80 -3.35 16.04
N VAL A 177 18.74 -3.71 15.33
CA VAL A 177 18.72 -4.74 14.29
C VAL A 177 18.27 -4.06 13.00
N VAL A 178 18.95 -4.36 11.91
CA VAL A 178 18.50 -4.01 10.57
C VAL A 178 17.78 -5.20 9.95
N VAL A 179 16.65 -4.93 9.29
CA VAL A 179 15.82 -5.92 8.60
C VAL A 179 15.80 -5.57 7.11
N ASN A 180 16.16 -6.54 6.28
CA ASN A 180 16.06 -6.44 4.84
C ASN A 180 14.73 -7.03 4.36
N ARG A 181 13.78 -6.17 4.00
CA ARG A 181 12.48 -6.56 3.43
C ARG A 181 12.48 -6.57 1.89
N HIS A 182 13.62 -6.35 1.24
CA HIS A 182 13.71 -6.60 -0.21
C HIS A 182 13.60 -8.09 -0.52
N ASP A 183 13.07 -8.40 -1.70
CA ASP A 183 12.92 -9.78 -2.17
C ASP A 183 14.19 -10.37 -2.82
N HIS A 184 15.07 -9.53 -3.37
CA HIS A 184 16.15 -9.99 -4.28
C HIS A 184 17.51 -9.31 -4.12
N ILE A 185 17.63 -8.28 -3.28
CA ILE A 185 18.88 -7.51 -3.15
C ILE A 185 19.42 -7.53 -1.72
N ASP A 186 20.74 -7.54 -1.60
CA ASP A 186 21.49 -7.47 -0.35
C ASP A 186 21.68 -6.02 0.12
N LEU A 187 21.81 -5.79 1.43
CA LEU A 187 21.97 -4.46 2.00
C LEU A 187 23.38 -3.86 1.86
N SER A 188 24.43 -4.64 1.58
CA SER A 188 25.82 -4.17 1.50
C SER A 188 26.08 -3.13 0.41
N ARG A 189 25.11 -2.94 -0.49
CA ARG A 189 25.15 -1.94 -1.57
C ARG A 189 24.71 -0.54 -1.12
N PHE A 190 24.19 -0.40 0.10
CA PHE A 190 23.71 0.86 0.64
C PHE A 190 24.69 1.45 1.66
N THR A 191 24.52 2.73 1.93
CA THR A 191 25.19 3.44 3.02
C THR A 191 24.13 3.87 4.03
N LEU A 192 24.45 3.75 5.32
CA LEU A 192 23.66 4.33 6.40
C LEU A 192 24.28 5.67 6.78
N ASP A 193 23.58 6.75 6.45
CA ASP A 193 23.87 8.08 6.96
C ASP A 193 23.10 8.26 8.28
N TYR A 194 23.76 8.76 9.33
CA TYR A 194 23.14 9.01 10.63
C TYR A 194 23.42 10.43 11.14
N ALA A 195 22.50 10.93 11.97
CA ALA A 195 22.65 12.14 12.74
C ALA A 195 22.19 11.90 14.18
N VAL A 196 22.91 12.46 15.15
CA VAL A 196 22.54 12.51 16.57
C VAL A 196 22.04 13.91 16.86
N MET A 197 20.85 14.01 17.46
CA MET A 197 20.18 15.27 17.73
C MET A 197 20.04 15.47 19.24
N GLU A 198 20.43 16.64 19.73
CA GLU A 198 20.16 17.12 21.10
C GLU A 198 19.27 18.37 21.00
N ASP A 199 18.06 18.33 21.57
CA ASP A 199 17.07 19.41 21.50
C ASP A 199 16.82 19.95 20.08
N GLY A 200 16.78 19.04 19.10
CA GLY A 200 16.57 19.37 17.69
C GLY A 200 17.79 19.97 16.99
N ARG A 201 18.95 20.04 17.65
CA ARG A 201 20.23 20.44 17.04
C ARG A 201 21.09 19.23 16.77
N GLU A 202 21.65 19.17 15.57
CA GLU A 202 22.62 18.14 15.21
C GLU A 202 23.91 18.34 16.02
N VAL A 203 24.29 17.33 16.81
CA VAL A 203 25.52 17.32 17.63
C VAL A 203 26.59 16.38 17.07
N ALA A 204 26.19 15.42 16.23
CA ALA A 204 27.11 14.57 15.50
C ALA A 204 26.46 13.95 14.26
N THR A 205 27.27 13.62 13.25
CA THR A 205 26.85 12.88 12.07
C THR A 205 27.90 11.85 11.66
N GLY A 206 27.50 10.94 10.79
CA GLY A 206 28.45 10.05 10.14
C GLY A 206 27.80 9.21 9.06
N LYS A 207 28.64 8.42 8.43
CA LYS A 207 28.25 7.47 7.38
C LYS A 207 28.92 6.14 7.66
N VAL A 208 28.16 5.06 7.64
CA VAL A 208 28.68 3.71 7.77
C VAL A 208 28.18 2.85 6.63
N ALA A 209 29.03 1.92 6.16
CA ALA A 209 28.58 0.94 5.19
C ALA A 209 27.50 0.05 5.84
N MET A 210 26.43 -0.25 5.09
CA MET A 210 25.44 -1.22 5.55
C MET A 210 26.05 -2.62 5.59
N PRO A 211 25.70 -3.45 6.59
CA PRO A 211 26.17 -4.83 6.65
C PRO A 211 25.62 -5.64 5.47
N ALA A 212 26.30 -6.74 5.13
CA ALA A 212 25.76 -7.73 4.22
C ALA A 212 24.58 -8.45 4.89
N VAL A 213 23.39 -8.25 4.34
CA VAL A 213 22.13 -8.82 4.83
C VAL A 213 21.33 -9.20 3.60
N ALA A 214 21.23 -10.50 3.35
CA ALA A 214 20.51 -11.03 2.20
C ALA A 214 19.01 -10.67 2.28
N ALA A 215 18.34 -10.73 1.13
CA ALA A 215 16.90 -10.53 1.01
C ALA A 215 16.11 -11.35 2.06
N GLY A 216 15.15 -10.72 2.71
CA GLY A 216 14.31 -11.33 3.76
C GLY A 216 15.02 -11.60 5.10
N MET A 217 16.32 -11.28 5.23
CA MET A 217 17.09 -11.56 6.45
C MET A 217 17.18 -10.34 7.37
N ARG A 218 17.64 -10.57 8.61
CA ARG A 218 17.93 -9.54 9.60
C ARG A 218 19.30 -9.75 10.23
N ALA A 219 19.96 -8.68 10.65
CA ALA A 219 21.26 -8.73 11.32
C ALA A 219 21.40 -7.63 12.37
N PRO A 220 22.26 -7.81 13.40
CA PRO A 220 22.62 -6.73 14.32
C PRO A 220 23.22 -5.54 13.56
N LEU A 221 22.79 -4.33 13.91
CA LEU A 221 23.38 -3.10 13.43
C LEU A 221 24.47 -2.66 14.43
N ASN A 222 25.72 -2.89 14.05
CA ASN A 222 26.87 -2.44 14.84
C ASN A 222 27.14 -0.96 14.56
N LEU A 223 26.42 -0.09 15.27
CA LEU A 223 26.60 1.36 15.22
C LEU A 223 27.13 1.86 16.57
N THR A 224 28.34 2.42 16.57
CA THR A 224 28.86 3.16 17.72
C THR A 224 28.49 4.61 17.55
N LEU A 225 27.54 5.09 18.36
CA LEU A 225 27.20 6.50 18.38
C LEU A 225 28.28 7.29 19.14
N PRO A 226 28.65 8.49 18.66
CA PRO A 226 29.51 9.39 19.43
C PRO A 226 28.83 9.76 20.75
N ALA A 227 29.66 9.92 21.79
CA ALA A 227 29.24 10.29 23.14
C ALA A 227 28.72 11.72 23.20
#